data_AF-A0A967V9A8-F1
#
_entry.id   AF-A0A967V9A8-F1
#
_cell.length_a   1.000
_cell.length_b   1.000
_cell.length_c   1.000
_cell.angle_alpha   90.00
_cell.angle_beta   90.00
_cell.angle_gamma   90.00
#
_symmetry.space_group_name_H-M   'P 1'
#
loop_
_entity.id
_entity.type
_entity.pdbx_description
1 polymer ?
#
loop_
_entity_poly.entity_id
_entity_poly.type
_entity_poly.pdbx_seq_one_letter_code
_entity_poly.pdbx_strand_id
1 'polypeptide(L)'
;MTTWNELVAGTAGGDADGDEISDPWTLIQTRYEFQALIHPVRPIADFNRDGKVDMQDYSILARCWQQNKLLVDIAPLQQSGDGIVDSKDLAVFAEHWLTSTKTQLLTGQTGNPNPGSGVISSPAPKRVLGVAQVYYTLQEMRSGDTDAAPYVVPLNETVPTLEEMTSAALNILDEDPNGFLLMVEGGAVDWASHSNISGRVIEEQIDFNRTVEAVVEWVRFNSNWGETLVIVTGDHETGYLAGPDSGDGLYGPVWKTLINNGIGIVPGMEWYSRSHTNSLIPFYAKGRGAKLFKLRANGYDPVRGYYIDNTDIAKVIFELLEE
;
A
#
# COMPACT_ATOMS: atom_id res chain seq x y z
N MET A 1 -27.20 17.01 -1.85
CA MET A 1 -26.57 18.11 -2.61
C MET A 1 -25.81 19.08 -1.71
N THR A 2 -26.28 19.39 -0.48
CA THR A 2 -25.62 20.31 0.45
C THR A 2 -24.17 19.90 0.78
N THR A 3 -23.94 18.66 1.22
CA THR A 3 -22.60 18.18 1.62
C THR A 3 -21.59 18.19 0.46
N TRP A 4 -22.00 17.79 -0.75
CA TRP A 4 -21.12 17.84 -1.92
C TRP A 4 -20.72 19.27 -2.27
N ASN A 5 -21.69 20.20 -2.23
CA ASN A 5 -21.41 21.61 -2.51
C ASN A 5 -20.49 22.22 -1.43
N GLU A 6 -20.63 21.82 -0.17
CA GLU A 6 -19.75 22.24 0.93
C GLU A 6 -18.33 21.69 0.77
N LEU A 7 -18.17 20.43 0.34
CA LEU A 7 -16.87 19.82 0.04
C LEU A 7 -16.18 20.56 -1.11
N VAL A 8 -16.91 20.82 -2.20
CA VAL A 8 -16.39 21.57 -3.35
C VAL A 8 -16.04 23.02 -2.97
N ALA A 9 -16.80 23.63 -2.05
CA ALA A 9 -16.53 24.98 -1.56
C ALA A 9 -15.42 25.05 -0.50
N GLY A 10 -14.88 23.91 -0.04
CA GLY A 10 -13.90 23.86 1.05
C GLY A 10 -14.47 24.28 2.42
N THR A 11 -15.79 24.22 2.59
CA THR A 11 -16.49 24.59 3.83
C THR A 11 -17.00 23.39 4.60
N ALA A 12 -16.90 22.18 4.03
CA ALA A 12 -17.21 20.96 4.74
C ALA A 12 -16.20 20.74 5.86
N GLY A 13 -16.68 20.39 7.04
CA GLY A 13 -15.87 20.03 8.19
C GLY A 13 -16.50 18.91 9.00
N GLY A 14 -15.74 18.35 9.92
CA GLY A 14 -16.24 17.40 10.92
C GLY A 14 -15.21 17.18 12.01
N ASP A 15 -15.52 16.34 12.98
CA ASP A 15 -14.64 15.94 14.08
C ASP A 15 -14.53 14.41 14.10
N ALA A 16 -13.56 13.88 13.34
CA ALA A 16 -13.37 12.46 13.08
C ALA A 16 -12.28 11.85 13.98
N ASP A 17 -11.38 12.69 14.51
CA ASP A 17 -10.38 12.35 15.53
C ASP A 17 -10.90 12.52 16.96
N GLY A 18 -12.05 13.18 17.15
CA GLY A 18 -12.76 13.26 18.43
C GLY A 18 -12.14 14.27 19.39
N ASP A 19 -11.47 15.31 18.87
CA ASP A 19 -10.83 16.36 19.67
C ASP A 19 -11.78 17.53 20.02
N GLU A 20 -13.06 17.38 19.68
CA GLU A 20 -14.13 18.39 19.81
C GLU A 20 -13.92 19.62 18.89
N ILE A 21 -13.01 19.56 17.92
CA ILE A 21 -12.72 20.60 16.94
C ILE A 21 -13.08 20.11 15.53
N SER A 22 -13.94 20.88 14.86
CA SER A 22 -14.25 20.59 13.46
C SER A 22 -13.08 20.97 12.55
N ASP A 23 -12.42 19.98 11.95
CA ASP A 23 -11.42 20.19 10.92
C ASP A 23 -12.05 20.28 9.52
N PRO A 24 -11.49 21.11 8.62
CA PRO A 24 -11.95 21.20 7.23
C PRO A 24 -11.54 19.96 6.41
N TRP A 25 -12.42 19.53 5.52
CA TRP A 25 -12.13 18.50 4.52
C TRP A 25 -11.54 19.11 3.26
N THR A 26 -10.43 18.54 2.79
CA THR A 26 -9.84 18.86 1.48
C THR A 26 -10.29 17.82 0.46
N LEU A 27 -11.03 18.27 -0.56
CA LEU A 27 -11.39 17.43 -1.70
C LEU A 27 -10.22 17.37 -2.69
N ILE A 28 -9.81 16.17 -3.07
CA ILE A 28 -8.87 15.93 -4.18
C ILE A 28 -9.52 15.01 -5.21
N GLN A 29 -9.27 15.25 -6.50
CA GLN A 29 -9.97 14.53 -7.57
C GLN A 29 -9.07 14.11 -8.72
N THR A 30 -8.04 14.89 -9.02
CA THR A 30 -7.12 14.66 -10.12
C THR A 30 -5.95 13.80 -9.66
N ARG A 31 -5.39 12.97 -10.55
CA ARG A 31 -4.16 12.21 -10.26
C ARG A 31 -3.03 13.11 -9.75
N TYR A 32 -2.89 14.31 -10.29
CA TYR A 32 -1.89 15.27 -9.83
C TYR A 32 -2.09 15.66 -8.36
N GLU A 33 -3.32 15.88 -7.91
CA GLU A 33 -3.60 16.19 -6.50
C GLU A 33 -3.30 14.99 -5.58
N PHE A 34 -3.59 13.75 -6.01
CA PHE A 34 -3.14 12.56 -5.28
C PHE A 34 -1.62 12.52 -5.19
N GLN A 35 -0.92 12.69 -6.32
CA GLN A 35 0.54 12.71 -6.39
C GLN A 35 1.16 13.84 -5.57
N ALA A 36 0.50 14.99 -5.45
CA ALA A 36 0.98 16.12 -4.66
C ALA A 36 0.99 15.83 -3.15
N LEU A 37 0.19 14.85 -2.68
CA LEU A 37 0.22 14.35 -1.30
C LEU A 37 1.24 13.22 -1.11
N ILE A 38 1.84 12.72 -2.19
CA ILE A 38 2.94 11.76 -2.12
C ILE A 38 4.22 12.56 -1.89
N HIS A 39 4.56 12.77 -0.62
CA HIS A 39 5.93 13.12 -0.27
C HIS A 39 6.83 11.93 -0.63
N PRO A 40 8.05 12.16 -1.15
CA PRO A 40 8.99 11.07 -1.34
C PRO A 40 9.16 10.31 -0.03
N VAL A 41 9.30 8.98 -0.12
CA VAL A 41 9.62 8.10 1.01
C VAL A 41 10.65 8.81 1.88
N ARG A 42 10.28 9.07 3.15
CA ARG A 42 11.12 9.87 4.05
C ARG A 42 12.54 9.31 4.02
N PRO A 43 13.57 10.16 3.84
CA PRO A 43 14.93 9.67 3.71
C PRO A 43 15.25 8.76 4.88
N ILE A 44 15.80 7.57 4.59
CA ILE A 44 16.36 6.72 5.63
C ILE A 44 17.30 7.60 6.47
N ALA A 45 17.11 7.54 7.79
CA ALA A 45 17.89 8.27 8.77
C ALA A 45 17.58 9.77 8.94
N ASP A 46 16.45 10.25 8.40
CA ASP A 46 15.79 11.50 8.81
C ASP A 46 14.95 11.23 10.07
N PHE A 47 15.59 11.31 11.23
CA PHE A 47 14.99 10.96 12.51
C PHE A 47 14.16 12.10 13.12
N ASN A 48 14.43 13.35 12.74
CA ASN A 48 13.66 14.51 13.19
C ASN A 48 12.45 14.83 12.28
N ARG A 49 12.33 14.13 11.14
CA ARG A 49 11.24 14.22 10.17
C ARG A 49 11.17 15.58 9.47
N ASP A 50 12.29 16.25 9.27
CA ASP A 50 12.34 17.57 8.61
C ASP A 50 12.54 17.51 7.09
N GLY A 51 12.63 16.31 6.53
CA GLY A 51 12.85 16.04 5.11
C GLY A 51 14.32 16.05 4.70
N LYS A 52 15.26 16.15 5.65
CA LYS A 52 16.70 16.16 5.40
C LYS A 52 17.38 15.13 6.31
N VAL A 53 18.55 14.68 5.87
CA VAL A 53 19.46 13.90 6.71
C VAL A 53 20.63 14.81 7.03
N ASP A 54 20.67 15.33 8.24
CA ASP A 54 21.66 16.31 8.70
C ASP A 54 22.13 16.11 10.15
N MET A 55 22.75 17.15 10.72
CA MET A 55 23.35 17.10 12.07
C MET A 55 22.30 16.93 13.17
N GLN A 56 21.06 17.34 12.92
CA GLN A 56 19.95 17.19 13.86
C GLN A 56 19.61 15.71 14.00
N ASP A 57 19.58 14.97 12.89
CA ASP A 57 19.40 13.52 12.87
C ASP A 57 20.58 12.80 13.52
N TYR A 58 21.81 13.20 13.21
CA TYR A 58 22.98 12.65 13.89
C TYR A 58 22.89 12.82 15.41
N SER A 59 22.37 13.96 15.88
CA SER A 59 22.19 14.21 17.30
C SER A 59 21.16 13.25 17.93
N ILE A 60 20.13 12.85 17.19
CA ILE A 60 19.15 11.86 17.63
C ILE A 60 19.80 10.48 17.67
N LEU A 61 20.49 10.08 16.59
CA LEU A 61 21.23 8.82 16.52
C LEU A 61 22.22 8.68 17.69
N ALA A 62 23.04 9.70 17.92
CA ALA A 62 24.03 9.69 19.00
C ALA A 62 23.38 9.61 20.40
N ARG A 63 22.21 10.23 20.60
CA ARG A 63 21.46 10.11 21.86
C ARG A 63 20.87 8.73 22.08
N CYS A 64 20.59 8.00 21.00
CA CYS A 64 20.05 6.64 21.05
C CYS A 64 21.12 5.56 21.06
N TRP A 65 22.42 5.91 21.02
CA TRP A 65 23.52 4.96 20.96
C TRP A 65 23.44 3.89 22.06
N GLN A 66 23.62 2.63 21.66
CA GLN A 66 23.49 1.43 22.49
C GLN A 66 22.11 1.24 23.15
N GLN A 67 21.07 1.88 22.63
CA GLN A 67 19.70 1.69 23.10
C GLN A 67 18.90 0.93 22.05
N ASN A 68 17.91 0.18 22.53
CA ASN A 68 16.86 -0.37 21.68
C ASN A 68 15.85 0.73 21.37
N LYS A 69 16.09 1.46 20.28
CA LYS A 69 15.25 2.56 19.79
C LYS A 69 14.85 2.26 18.36
N LEU A 70 13.72 1.57 18.20
CA LEU A 70 13.25 1.02 16.92
C LEU A 70 13.17 2.04 15.76
N LEU A 71 12.89 3.32 16.04
CA LEU A 71 12.84 4.37 15.01
C LEU A 71 14.23 4.86 14.57
N VAL A 72 15.28 4.51 15.31
CA VAL A 72 16.68 4.94 15.08
C VAL A 72 17.58 3.75 14.73
N ASP A 73 17.15 2.54 15.09
CA ASP A 73 17.73 1.24 14.75
C ASP A 73 17.30 0.82 13.34
N ILE A 74 18.04 1.33 12.35
CA ILE A 74 17.75 1.25 10.92
C ILE A 74 18.58 0.17 10.22
N ALA A 75 19.50 -0.50 10.92
CA ALA A 75 20.39 -1.49 10.35
C ALA A 75 20.36 -2.84 11.11
N PRO A 76 20.23 -3.98 10.42
CA PRO A 76 20.14 -4.12 8.96
C PRO A 76 18.78 -3.70 8.42
N LEU A 77 18.79 -2.96 7.31
CA LEU A 77 17.60 -2.41 6.63
C LEU A 77 16.52 -3.46 6.32
N GLN A 78 16.92 -4.73 6.15
CA GLN A 78 16.00 -5.82 5.83
C GLN A 78 15.15 -6.29 7.02
N GLN A 79 15.53 -5.96 8.27
CA GLN A 79 14.89 -6.50 9.48
C GLN A 79 14.33 -5.43 10.45
N SER A 80 14.28 -4.15 10.05
CA SER A 80 13.93 -3.04 10.95
C SER A 80 14.88 -2.93 12.14
N GLY A 81 16.18 -3.03 11.87
CA GLY A 81 17.21 -2.98 12.90
C GLY A 81 17.61 -4.35 13.45
N ASP A 82 18.63 -4.38 14.31
CA ASP A 82 19.04 -5.58 15.05
C ASP A 82 18.75 -5.51 16.57
N GLY A 83 18.01 -4.49 16.99
CA GLY A 83 17.57 -4.24 18.35
C GLY A 83 18.45 -3.27 19.13
N ILE A 84 19.49 -2.69 18.52
CA ILE A 84 20.42 -1.76 19.17
C ILE A 84 20.99 -0.74 18.19
N VAL A 85 20.89 0.55 18.53
CA VAL A 85 21.54 1.60 17.73
C VAL A 85 23.06 1.51 17.90
N ASP A 86 23.76 1.15 16.83
CA ASP A 86 25.20 0.92 16.82
C ASP A 86 25.90 1.44 15.56
N SER A 87 27.13 0.96 15.34
CA SER A 87 27.95 1.33 14.18
C SER A 87 27.34 1.01 12.81
N LYS A 88 26.42 0.05 12.72
CA LYS A 88 25.72 -0.33 11.49
C LYS A 88 24.70 0.74 11.13
N ASP A 89 23.95 1.25 12.11
CA ASP A 89 23.01 2.36 11.90
C ASP A 89 23.75 3.62 11.49
N LEU A 90 24.89 3.89 12.15
CA LEU A 90 25.75 5.01 11.79
C LEU A 90 26.27 4.89 10.35
N ALA A 91 26.56 3.68 9.88
CA ALA A 91 27.01 3.46 8.50
C ALA A 91 25.92 3.78 7.49
N VAL A 92 24.68 3.32 7.74
CA VAL A 92 23.51 3.66 6.91
C VAL A 92 23.26 5.18 6.96
N PHE A 93 23.21 5.77 8.14
CA PHE A 93 23.05 7.22 8.32
C PHE A 93 24.11 8.02 7.53
N ALA A 94 25.38 7.64 7.61
CA ALA A 94 26.47 8.32 6.90
C ALA A 94 26.33 8.24 5.37
N GLU A 95 25.90 7.10 4.83
CA GLU A 95 25.62 6.93 3.40
C GLU A 95 24.51 7.87 2.92
N HIS A 96 23.42 7.97 3.70
CA HIS A 96 22.29 8.83 3.40
C HIS A 96 22.61 10.32 3.53
N TRP A 97 23.39 10.72 4.55
CA TRP A 97 23.85 12.10 4.70
C TRP A 97 24.78 12.53 3.55
N LEU A 98 25.70 11.67 3.11
CA LEU A 98 26.59 12.00 1.99
C LEU A 98 25.82 12.13 0.67
N THR A 99 24.75 11.33 0.50
CA THR A 99 23.91 11.34 -0.69
C THR A 99 23.02 12.59 -0.74
N SER A 100 22.39 12.97 0.39
CA SER A 100 21.60 14.20 0.50
C SER A 100 22.44 15.46 0.21
N THR A 101 23.69 15.47 0.69
CA THR A 101 24.65 16.57 0.47
C THR A 101 25.09 16.67 -1.00
N LYS A 102 25.34 15.54 -1.67
CA LYS A 102 25.70 15.51 -3.10
C LYS A 102 24.57 16.02 -4.00
N THR A 103 23.33 15.63 -3.72
CA THR A 103 22.16 16.10 -4.48
C THR A 103 22.00 17.62 -4.37
N GLN A 104 22.16 18.19 -3.16
CA GLN A 104 22.09 19.65 -2.96
C GLN A 104 23.20 20.41 -3.70
N LEU A 105 24.40 19.84 -3.80
CA LEU A 105 25.53 20.46 -4.51
C LEU A 105 25.36 20.44 -6.04
N LEU A 106 24.64 19.46 -6.58
CA LEU A 106 24.39 19.33 -8.02
C LEU A 106 23.23 20.23 -8.50
N THR A 107 22.30 20.62 -7.62
CA THR A 107 21.13 21.45 -7.95
C THR A 107 21.30 22.95 -7.68
N GLY A 108 22.55 23.45 -7.61
CA GLY A 108 22.86 24.84 -7.28
C GLY A 108 22.03 25.87 -8.06
N GLN A 109 21.15 26.59 -7.34
CA GLN A 109 20.25 27.60 -7.90
C GLN A 109 21.00 28.83 -8.42
N THR A 110 20.80 29.17 -9.70
CA THR A 110 20.67 30.55 -10.18
C THR A 110 19.57 30.64 -11.26
N GLY A 111 18.40 31.17 -10.87
CA GLY A 111 17.44 31.93 -11.69
C GLY A 111 16.97 31.40 -13.05
N ASN A 112 15.83 30.70 -13.07
CA ASN A 112 14.61 31.06 -13.83
C ASN A 112 13.45 30.14 -13.37
N PRO A 113 12.25 30.64 -13.02
CA PRO A 113 11.17 29.77 -12.58
C PRO A 113 10.56 29.08 -13.81
N ASN A 114 10.62 27.75 -13.85
CA ASN A 114 9.65 27.00 -14.62
C ASN A 114 8.26 27.32 -14.07
N PRO A 115 7.28 27.74 -14.89
CA PRO A 115 5.92 27.93 -14.44
C PRO A 115 5.30 26.52 -14.28
N GLY A 116 5.33 25.99 -13.06
CA GLY A 116 4.69 24.71 -12.77
C GLY A 116 5.11 24.01 -11.48
N SER A 117 6.32 24.28 -10.95
CA SER A 117 6.77 23.69 -9.68
C SER A 117 6.62 24.69 -8.53
N GLY A 118 5.38 25.09 -8.27
CA GLY A 118 5.06 25.66 -6.97
C GLY A 118 5.09 24.54 -5.94
N VAL A 119 6.22 24.36 -5.26
CA VAL A 119 6.20 23.68 -3.96
C VAL A 119 5.45 24.62 -3.03
N ILE A 120 4.13 24.45 -2.97
CA ILE A 120 3.31 25.07 -1.94
C ILE A 120 3.72 24.35 -0.65
N SER A 121 4.58 25.00 0.14
CA SER A 121 4.91 24.56 1.51
C SER A 121 3.76 24.88 2.46
N SER A 122 2.53 24.51 2.09
CA SER A 122 1.45 24.40 3.06
C SER A 122 1.63 23.07 3.80
N PRO A 123 1.37 23.02 5.12
CA PRO A 123 1.23 21.73 5.81
C PRO A 123 0.28 20.84 5.02
N ALA A 124 0.53 19.53 5.02
CA ALA A 124 -0.40 18.58 4.44
C ALA A 124 -1.82 18.81 5.02
N PRO A 125 -2.88 18.71 4.21
CA PRO A 125 -4.23 18.89 4.73
C PRO A 125 -4.51 17.85 5.80
N LYS A 126 -5.08 18.27 6.94
CA LYS A 126 -5.41 17.35 8.04
C LYS A 126 -6.35 16.22 7.61
N ARG A 127 -7.31 16.54 6.73
CA ARG A 127 -8.36 15.59 6.29
C ARG A 127 -8.58 15.70 4.80
N VAL A 128 -8.64 14.54 4.16
CA VAL A 128 -8.73 14.41 2.71
C VAL A 128 -9.89 13.50 2.34
N LEU A 129 -10.74 13.98 1.43
CA LEU A 129 -11.67 13.14 0.70
C LEU A 129 -11.16 13.03 -0.75
N GLY A 130 -10.61 11.87 -1.10
CA GLY A 130 -10.14 11.59 -2.46
C GLY A 130 -11.22 10.91 -3.29
N VAL A 131 -11.60 11.53 -4.42
CA VAL A 131 -12.56 10.95 -5.37
C VAL A 131 -11.97 11.01 -6.78
N ALA A 132 -11.34 9.94 -7.22
CA ALA A 132 -10.86 9.81 -8.60
C ALA A 132 -12.03 9.99 -9.59
N GLN A 133 -11.83 10.80 -10.62
CA GLN A 133 -12.87 11.11 -11.61
C GLN A 133 -13.03 9.97 -12.64
N VAL A 134 -13.56 8.85 -12.18
CA VAL A 134 -13.86 7.67 -12.99
C VAL A 134 -15.35 7.32 -12.91
N TYR A 135 -15.88 6.70 -13.95
CA TYR A 135 -17.31 6.36 -13.99
C TYR A 135 -17.65 5.15 -13.12
N TYR A 136 -16.75 4.15 -13.06
CA TYR A 136 -16.96 2.93 -12.28
C TYR A 136 -15.77 2.61 -11.36
N THR A 137 -14.61 2.29 -11.94
CA THR A 137 -13.37 1.92 -11.24
C THR A 137 -12.17 2.52 -11.94
N LEU A 138 -10.97 2.43 -11.34
CA LEU A 138 -9.77 3.12 -11.80
C LEU A 138 -9.40 2.77 -13.25
N GLN A 139 -8.95 1.54 -13.50
CA GLN A 139 -8.37 1.16 -14.80
C GLN A 139 -9.08 -0.01 -15.51
N GLU A 140 -9.79 -0.88 -14.80
CA GLU A 140 -10.40 -2.10 -15.37
C GLU A 140 -11.42 -1.80 -16.48
N MET A 141 -12.41 -0.96 -16.20
CA MET A 141 -13.47 -0.57 -17.16
C MET A 141 -13.04 0.50 -18.19
N ARG A 142 -11.74 0.68 -18.43
CA ARG A 142 -11.28 1.61 -19.49
C ARG A 142 -11.59 1.08 -20.89
N SER A 143 -11.84 2.00 -21.82
CA SER A 143 -12.17 1.66 -23.21
C SER A 143 -11.01 0.95 -23.92
N GLY A 144 -11.34 0.06 -24.86
CA GLY A 144 -10.37 -0.69 -25.65
C GLY A 144 -10.77 -2.15 -25.79
N ASP A 145 -9.90 -2.92 -26.43
CA ASP A 145 -10.07 -4.36 -26.61
C ASP A 145 -9.85 -5.10 -25.28
N THR A 146 -10.89 -5.74 -24.74
CA THR A 146 -10.84 -6.50 -23.49
C THR A 146 -10.12 -7.85 -23.66
N ASP A 147 -10.04 -8.39 -24.87
CA ASP A 147 -9.34 -9.65 -25.14
C ASP A 147 -7.84 -9.44 -25.36
N ALA A 148 -7.38 -8.19 -25.38
CA ALA A 148 -5.99 -7.84 -25.57
C ALA A 148 -5.10 -8.33 -24.42
N ALA A 149 -3.83 -8.62 -24.74
CA ALA A 149 -2.84 -8.92 -23.72
C ALA A 149 -2.65 -7.73 -22.74
N PRO A 150 -2.16 -7.97 -21.52
CA PRO A 150 -1.92 -6.92 -20.53
C PRO A 150 -1.13 -5.74 -21.13
N TYR A 151 -1.58 -4.52 -20.83
CA TYR A 151 -1.01 -3.23 -21.24
C TYR A 151 -1.00 -2.93 -22.75
N VAL A 152 -1.58 -3.78 -23.60
CA VAL A 152 -1.80 -3.44 -25.03
C VAL A 152 -2.80 -2.29 -25.15
N VAL A 153 -3.88 -2.33 -24.36
CA VAL A 153 -4.76 -1.17 -24.18
C VAL A 153 -4.11 -0.25 -23.14
N PRO A 154 -3.76 1.00 -23.49
CA PRO A 154 -3.07 1.90 -22.57
C PRO A 154 -3.94 2.20 -21.34
N LEU A 155 -3.29 2.48 -20.21
CA LEU A 155 -3.95 2.97 -19.01
C LEU A 155 -4.46 4.40 -19.24
N ASN A 156 -5.52 4.79 -18.52
CA ASN A 156 -5.95 6.18 -18.46
C ASN A 156 -4.94 6.99 -17.63
N GLU A 157 -4.16 7.84 -18.28
CA GLU A 157 -3.05 8.58 -17.63
C GLU A 157 -3.53 9.54 -16.53
N THR A 158 -4.76 10.04 -16.62
CA THR A 158 -5.35 11.00 -15.68
C THR A 158 -5.93 10.36 -14.41
N VAL A 159 -5.97 9.02 -14.35
CA VAL A 159 -6.52 8.27 -13.21
C VAL A 159 -5.37 7.84 -12.30
N PRO A 160 -5.44 8.11 -10.99
CA PRO A 160 -4.41 7.66 -10.06
C PRO A 160 -4.35 6.12 -9.98
N THR A 161 -3.17 5.58 -9.72
CA THR A 161 -3.03 4.15 -9.40
C THR A 161 -3.46 3.88 -7.95
N LEU A 162 -3.74 2.62 -7.61
CA LEU A 162 -4.01 2.23 -6.23
C LEU A 162 -2.79 2.53 -5.33
N GLU A 163 -1.58 2.37 -5.88
CA GLU A 163 -0.31 2.68 -5.24
C GLU A 163 -0.22 4.18 -4.88
N GLU A 164 -0.57 5.07 -5.82
CA GLU A 164 -0.56 6.52 -5.60
C GLU A 164 -1.58 6.93 -4.54
N MET A 165 -2.80 6.40 -4.60
CA MET A 165 -3.84 6.66 -3.60
C MET A 165 -3.43 6.18 -2.21
N THR A 166 -2.81 5.00 -2.12
CA THR A 166 -2.35 4.41 -0.86
C THR A 166 -1.19 5.21 -0.27
N SER A 167 -0.22 5.61 -1.10
CA SER A 167 0.92 6.40 -0.67
C SER A 167 0.48 7.78 -0.15
N ALA A 168 -0.48 8.42 -0.83
CA ALA A 168 -1.10 9.65 -0.35
C ALA A 168 -1.82 9.44 0.98
N ALA A 169 -2.63 8.39 1.12
CA ALA A 169 -3.35 8.08 2.34
C ALA A 169 -2.40 7.85 3.53
N LEU A 170 -1.33 7.08 3.33
CA LEU A 170 -0.32 6.83 4.35
C LEU A 170 0.36 8.11 4.83
N ASN A 171 0.69 9.04 3.92
CA ASN A 171 1.31 10.31 4.30
C ASN A 171 0.38 11.23 5.10
N ILE A 172 -0.92 11.21 4.81
CA ILE A 172 -1.90 12.00 5.58
C ILE A 172 -2.15 11.37 6.94
N LEU A 173 -2.31 10.05 7.00
CA LEU A 173 -2.65 9.33 8.23
C LEU A 173 -1.47 9.24 9.21
N ASP A 174 -0.22 9.27 8.74
CA ASP A 174 0.97 9.25 9.60
C ASP A 174 1.14 10.50 10.50
N GLU A 175 0.37 11.56 10.23
CA GLU A 175 0.42 12.78 11.04
C GLU A 175 -0.31 12.63 12.40
N ASP A 176 -1.11 11.56 12.60
CA ASP A 176 -1.74 11.27 13.89
C ASP A 176 -0.78 10.49 14.82
N PRO A 177 -0.34 11.06 15.96
CA PRO A 177 0.55 10.39 16.89
C PRO A 177 -0.09 9.17 17.60
N ASN A 178 -1.41 9.01 17.55
CA ASN A 178 -2.10 7.84 18.08
C ASN A 178 -2.13 6.66 17.09
N GLY A 179 -1.64 6.87 15.86
CA GLY A 179 -1.64 5.88 14.79
C GLY A 179 -2.95 5.87 13.99
N PHE A 180 -3.06 4.91 13.08
CA PHE A 180 -4.20 4.83 12.16
C PHE A 180 -4.56 3.39 11.80
N LEU A 181 -5.78 3.22 11.28
CA LEU A 181 -6.22 2.03 10.57
C LEU A 181 -6.46 2.40 9.10
N LEU A 182 -5.82 1.66 8.19
CA LEU A 182 -5.97 1.85 6.75
C LEU A 182 -6.41 0.53 6.10
N MET A 183 -7.49 0.59 5.32
CA MET A 183 -7.92 -0.50 4.44
C MET A 183 -7.67 -0.07 2.99
N VAL A 184 -7.02 -0.95 2.23
CA VAL A 184 -6.70 -0.73 0.82
C VAL A 184 -7.24 -1.91 0.02
N GLU A 185 -8.07 -1.63 -0.98
CA GLU A 185 -8.79 -2.65 -1.74
C GLU A 185 -8.48 -2.54 -3.24
N GLY A 186 -7.92 -3.61 -3.81
CA GLY A 186 -7.82 -3.80 -5.26
C GLY A 186 -9.09 -4.43 -5.84
N GLY A 187 -10.24 -3.76 -5.67
CA GLY A 187 -11.56 -4.37 -5.88
C GLY A 187 -11.88 -4.75 -7.34
N ALA A 188 -11.21 -4.14 -8.32
CA ALA A 188 -11.43 -4.43 -9.73
C ALA A 188 -10.87 -5.80 -10.19
N VAL A 189 -10.04 -6.46 -9.36
CA VAL A 189 -9.65 -7.87 -9.59
C VAL A 189 -10.88 -8.76 -9.68
N ASP A 190 -11.88 -8.53 -8.82
CA ASP A 190 -13.13 -9.28 -8.79
C ASP A 190 -13.95 -9.05 -10.09
N TRP A 191 -14.05 -7.80 -10.53
CA TRP A 191 -14.82 -7.42 -11.72
C TRP A 191 -14.24 -8.00 -13.01
N ALA A 192 -12.92 -7.90 -13.15
CA ALA A 192 -12.20 -8.48 -14.27
C ALA A 192 -12.33 -10.02 -14.25
N SER A 193 -12.33 -10.64 -13.07
CA SER A 193 -12.51 -12.08 -12.91
C SER A 193 -13.93 -12.55 -13.20
N HIS A 194 -14.97 -11.81 -12.79
CA HIS A 194 -16.35 -12.08 -13.19
C HIS A 194 -16.55 -12.06 -14.71
N SER A 195 -15.82 -11.17 -15.37
CA SER A 195 -15.87 -11.01 -16.82
C SER A 195 -14.91 -11.93 -17.57
N ASN A 196 -14.08 -12.71 -16.85
CA ASN A 196 -13.01 -13.55 -17.38
C ASN A 196 -12.00 -12.79 -18.26
N ILE A 197 -11.73 -11.52 -17.92
CA ILE A 197 -10.85 -10.63 -18.68
C ILE A 197 -9.42 -10.79 -18.18
N SER A 198 -8.73 -11.79 -18.71
CA SER A 198 -7.36 -12.18 -18.38
C SER A 198 -6.37 -11.01 -18.36
N GLY A 199 -6.42 -10.13 -19.37
CA GLY A 199 -5.52 -8.98 -19.48
C GLY A 199 -5.66 -8.02 -18.30
N ARG A 200 -6.91 -7.70 -17.94
CA ARG A 200 -7.25 -6.79 -16.84
C ARG A 200 -6.92 -7.37 -15.47
N VAL A 201 -7.24 -8.65 -15.22
CA VAL A 201 -6.91 -9.30 -13.93
C VAL A 201 -5.41 -9.24 -13.65
N ILE A 202 -4.57 -9.47 -14.67
CA ILE A 202 -3.12 -9.37 -14.52
C ILE A 202 -2.68 -7.93 -14.20
N GLU A 203 -3.25 -6.93 -14.87
CA GLU A 203 -2.94 -5.52 -14.61
C GLU A 203 -3.33 -5.09 -13.19
N GLU A 204 -4.54 -5.43 -12.76
CA GLU A 204 -5.05 -5.11 -11.41
C GLU A 204 -4.23 -5.82 -10.32
N GLN A 205 -3.84 -7.07 -10.56
CA GLN A 205 -3.00 -7.82 -9.61
C GLN A 205 -1.58 -7.26 -9.52
N ILE A 206 -1.02 -6.75 -10.63
CA ILE A 206 0.26 -6.05 -10.64
C ILE A 206 0.16 -4.73 -9.88
N ASP A 207 -0.91 -3.94 -10.08
CA ASP A 207 -1.12 -2.68 -9.35
C ASP A 207 -1.27 -2.93 -7.85
N PHE A 208 -2.07 -3.93 -7.46
CA PHE A 208 -2.18 -4.33 -6.05
C PHE A 208 -0.85 -4.79 -5.45
N ASN A 209 -0.03 -5.54 -6.20
CA ASN A 209 1.28 -5.97 -5.72
C ASN A 209 2.24 -4.78 -5.53
N ARG A 210 2.22 -3.78 -6.41
CA ARG A 210 2.98 -2.53 -6.23
C ARG A 210 2.50 -1.75 -5.01
N THR A 211 1.18 -1.71 -4.78
CA THR A 211 0.61 -1.10 -3.58
C THR A 211 1.09 -1.79 -2.30
N VAL A 212 1.12 -3.12 -2.27
CA VAL A 212 1.67 -3.87 -1.12
C VAL A 212 3.15 -3.56 -0.92
N GLU A 213 3.93 -3.45 -2.00
CA GLU A 213 5.33 -3.04 -1.95
C GLU A 213 5.49 -1.64 -1.35
N ALA A 214 4.70 -0.66 -1.79
CA ALA A 214 4.69 0.70 -1.26
C ALA A 214 4.33 0.74 0.23
N VAL A 215 3.35 -0.05 0.69
CA VAL A 215 3.02 -0.18 2.12
C VAL A 215 4.20 -0.78 2.90
N VAL A 216 4.82 -1.85 2.39
CA VAL A 216 5.99 -2.49 3.02
C VAL A 216 7.16 -1.51 3.13
N GLU A 217 7.41 -0.71 2.09
CA GLU A 217 8.43 0.34 2.12
C GLU A 217 8.07 1.43 3.11
N TRP A 218 6.83 1.90 3.13
CA TRP A 218 6.39 2.90 4.09
C TRP A 218 6.60 2.42 5.53
N VAL A 219 6.26 1.16 5.86
CA VAL A 219 6.51 0.59 7.19
C VAL A 219 8.01 0.54 7.52
N ARG A 220 8.88 0.27 6.54
CA ARG A 220 10.33 0.24 6.76
C ARG A 220 10.92 1.62 7.05
N PHE A 221 10.35 2.68 6.48
CA PHE A 221 10.96 4.01 6.47
C PHE A 221 10.26 5.04 7.37
N ASN A 222 8.99 4.83 7.68
CA ASN A 222 8.19 5.78 8.46
C ASN A 222 7.67 5.18 9.78
N SER A 223 7.72 3.86 9.93
CA SER A 223 7.27 3.14 11.14
C SER A 223 8.18 1.93 11.42
N ASN A 224 7.67 0.83 12.00
CA ASN A 224 8.41 -0.42 12.19
C ASN A 224 7.49 -1.64 12.39
N TRP A 225 8.01 -2.85 12.15
CA TRP A 225 7.24 -4.10 12.32
C TRP A 225 6.89 -4.45 13.78
N GLY A 226 7.43 -3.73 14.76
CA GLY A 226 7.10 -3.88 16.19
C GLY A 226 5.80 -3.18 16.58
N GLU A 227 5.40 -2.14 15.83
CA GLU A 227 4.19 -1.35 16.09
C GLU A 227 3.14 -1.46 14.98
N THR A 228 3.54 -1.72 13.73
CA THR A 228 2.60 -1.89 12.61
C THR A 228 2.22 -3.35 12.41
N LEU A 229 0.95 -3.61 12.08
CA LEU A 229 0.46 -4.86 11.52
C LEU A 229 0.00 -4.64 10.09
N VAL A 230 0.57 -5.39 9.14
CA VAL A 230 0.11 -5.43 7.74
C VAL A 230 -0.51 -6.78 7.46
N ILE A 231 -1.72 -6.79 6.92
CA ILE A 231 -2.47 -7.98 6.50
C ILE A 231 -2.74 -7.86 5.00
N VAL A 232 -2.49 -8.94 4.26
CA VAL A 232 -2.82 -9.05 2.84
C VAL A 232 -3.62 -10.33 2.63
N THR A 233 -4.84 -10.19 2.14
CA THR A 233 -5.78 -11.29 1.88
C THR A 233 -6.80 -10.84 0.82
N GLY A 234 -7.57 -11.79 0.29
CA GLY A 234 -8.84 -11.49 -0.38
C GLY A 234 -10.03 -11.57 0.58
N ASP A 235 -11.21 -11.26 0.07
CA ASP A 235 -12.51 -11.54 0.66
C ASP A 235 -13.10 -12.88 0.16
N HIS A 236 -12.89 -13.18 -1.12
CA HIS A 236 -13.17 -14.48 -1.76
C HIS A 236 -12.34 -14.68 -3.05
N GLU A 237 -12.41 -15.87 -3.64
CA GLU A 237 -11.94 -16.11 -5.01
C GLU A 237 -13.09 -15.90 -6.00
N THR A 238 -12.78 -15.45 -7.23
CA THR A 238 -13.77 -15.21 -8.29
C THR A 238 -13.28 -15.74 -9.63
N GLY A 239 -14.17 -16.38 -10.39
CA GLY A 239 -13.91 -16.84 -11.76
C GLY A 239 -13.31 -18.25 -11.85
N TYR A 240 -12.88 -18.84 -10.74
CA TYR A 240 -12.26 -20.15 -10.67
C TYR A 240 -11.11 -20.28 -11.68
N LEU A 241 -10.09 -19.44 -11.54
CA LEU A 241 -8.93 -19.43 -12.44
C LEU A 241 -8.01 -20.63 -12.16
N ALA A 242 -7.78 -21.49 -13.15
CA ALA A 242 -6.90 -22.65 -13.01
C ALA A 242 -6.05 -22.90 -14.27
N GLY A 243 -5.13 -23.86 -14.19
CA GLY A 243 -4.33 -24.26 -15.34
C GLY A 243 -5.18 -24.89 -16.45
N PRO A 244 -4.73 -24.84 -17.71
CA PRO A 244 -5.45 -25.41 -18.85
C PRO A 244 -5.80 -26.89 -18.64
N ASP A 245 -6.95 -27.31 -19.16
CA ASP A 245 -7.50 -28.66 -19.01
C ASP A 245 -7.74 -29.09 -17.54
N SER A 246 -8.01 -28.15 -16.64
CA SER A 246 -8.67 -28.44 -15.35
C SER A 246 -10.16 -28.74 -15.56
N GLY A 247 -10.85 -29.22 -14.53
CA GLY A 247 -12.29 -29.52 -14.58
C GLY A 247 -12.59 -31.01 -14.45
N ASP A 248 -13.62 -31.51 -15.13
CA ASP A 248 -14.09 -32.89 -14.97
C ASP A 248 -13.27 -33.89 -15.80
N GLY A 249 -12.37 -34.61 -15.14
CA GLY A 249 -11.64 -35.73 -15.73
C GLY A 249 -12.42 -37.04 -15.70
N LEU A 250 -11.95 -38.04 -16.44
CA LEU A 250 -12.56 -39.37 -16.53
C LEU A 250 -12.71 -40.10 -15.17
N TYR A 251 -11.91 -39.73 -14.17
CA TYR A 251 -11.91 -40.33 -12.82
C TYR A 251 -12.27 -39.34 -11.71
N GLY A 252 -12.86 -38.19 -12.08
CA GLY A 252 -13.22 -37.12 -11.16
C GLY A 252 -12.53 -35.79 -11.46
N PRO A 253 -12.75 -34.76 -10.62
CA PRO A 253 -12.19 -33.44 -10.81
C PRO A 253 -10.65 -33.46 -10.88
N VAL A 254 -10.11 -32.78 -11.89
CA VAL A 254 -8.68 -32.57 -12.09
C VAL A 254 -8.41 -31.09 -11.92
N TRP A 255 -7.53 -30.77 -10.97
CA TRP A 255 -7.01 -29.42 -10.80
C TRP A 255 -5.58 -29.36 -11.34
N LYS A 256 -5.31 -28.42 -12.24
CA LYS A 256 -3.97 -28.11 -12.72
C LYS A 256 -3.59 -26.70 -12.28
N THR A 257 -2.32 -26.54 -11.93
CA THR A 257 -1.76 -25.21 -11.63
C THR A 257 -1.63 -24.38 -12.90
N LEU A 258 -1.65 -23.06 -12.73
CA LEU A 258 -1.29 -22.11 -13.79
C LEU A 258 0.09 -22.46 -14.37
N ILE A 259 0.24 -22.30 -15.69
CA ILE A 259 1.50 -22.60 -16.38
C ILE A 259 2.33 -21.31 -16.46
N ASN A 260 3.51 -21.32 -15.87
CA ASN A 260 4.48 -20.25 -16.02
C ASN A 260 5.14 -20.32 -17.41
N ASN A 261 4.75 -19.43 -18.32
CA ASN A 261 5.29 -19.34 -19.67
C ASN A 261 6.56 -18.48 -19.78
N GLY A 262 7.07 -17.94 -18.68
CA GLY A 262 8.25 -17.08 -18.63
C GLY A 262 7.92 -15.58 -18.56
N ILE A 263 8.96 -14.79 -18.32
CA ILE A 263 8.85 -13.34 -18.10
C ILE A 263 8.30 -12.65 -19.35
N GLY A 264 7.27 -11.81 -19.18
CA GLY A 264 6.66 -11.06 -20.28
C GLY A 264 5.72 -11.87 -21.16
N ILE A 265 5.45 -13.14 -20.83
CA ILE A 265 4.51 -13.99 -21.55
C ILE A 265 3.33 -14.30 -20.65
N VAL A 266 2.10 -14.14 -21.17
CA VAL A 266 0.87 -14.43 -20.43
C VAL A 266 0.89 -15.89 -19.94
N PRO A 267 0.57 -16.16 -18.66
CA PRO A 267 0.50 -17.52 -18.12
C PRO A 267 -0.50 -18.40 -18.87
N GLY A 268 -0.23 -19.71 -18.94
CA GLY A 268 -1.26 -20.66 -19.39
C GLY A 268 -2.30 -20.81 -18.30
N MET A 269 -3.54 -20.38 -18.59
CA MET A 269 -4.65 -20.35 -17.65
C MET A 269 -6.00 -20.44 -18.36
N GLU A 270 -7.01 -20.94 -17.65
CA GLU A 270 -8.39 -21.07 -18.09
C GLU A 270 -9.35 -20.70 -16.94
N TRP A 271 -10.48 -20.11 -17.31
CA TRP A 271 -11.55 -19.72 -16.39
C TRP A 271 -12.64 -20.80 -16.35
N TYR A 272 -13.07 -21.21 -15.17
CA TYR A 272 -14.09 -22.26 -14.99
C TYR A 272 -15.39 -21.77 -14.33
N SER A 273 -15.46 -20.48 -14.00
CA SER A 273 -16.63 -19.83 -13.44
C SER A 273 -16.72 -18.37 -13.91
N ARG A 274 -17.81 -17.70 -13.54
CA ARG A 274 -17.99 -16.24 -13.56
C ARG A 274 -18.59 -15.74 -12.25
N SER A 275 -18.46 -16.52 -11.20
CA SER A 275 -19.02 -16.24 -9.87
C SER A 275 -17.94 -16.40 -8.84
N HIS A 276 -18.19 -15.86 -7.64
CA HIS A 276 -17.35 -16.15 -6.49
C HIS A 276 -17.33 -17.67 -6.25
N THR A 277 -16.21 -18.16 -5.75
CA THR A 277 -16.07 -19.55 -5.30
C THR A 277 -15.77 -19.58 -3.81
N ASN A 278 -15.94 -20.76 -3.23
CA ASN A 278 -15.57 -21.05 -1.85
C ASN A 278 -14.12 -21.55 -1.73
N SER A 279 -13.28 -21.30 -2.74
CA SER A 279 -11.87 -21.68 -2.71
C SER A 279 -11.16 -20.96 -1.57
N LEU A 280 -10.27 -21.67 -0.88
CA LEU A 280 -9.41 -21.03 0.12
C LEU A 280 -8.49 -20.00 -0.56
N ILE A 281 -8.48 -18.80 0.01
CA ILE A 281 -7.65 -17.69 -0.42
C ILE A 281 -6.38 -17.57 0.44
N PRO A 282 -5.27 -17.05 -0.12
CA PRO A 282 -4.06 -16.79 0.65
C PRO A 282 -4.28 -15.71 1.72
N PHE A 283 -3.70 -15.93 2.89
CA PHE A 283 -3.64 -14.96 3.97
C PHE A 283 -2.18 -14.73 4.39
N TYR A 284 -1.75 -13.47 4.35
CA TYR A 284 -0.42 -13.05 4.78
C TYR A 284 -0.55 -12.00 5.88
N ALA A 285 0.27 -12.11 6.92
CA ALA A 285 0.35 -11.12 7.97
C ALA A 285 1.80 -10.93 8.42
N LYS A 286 2.20 -9.68 8.64
CA LYS A 286 3.52 -9.32 9.17
C LYS A 286 3.40 -8.15 10.14
N GLY A 287 4.17 -8.24 11.23
CA GLY A 287 4.29 -7.15 12.21
C GLY A 287 3.65 -7.47 13.57
N ARG A 288 3.26 -6.43 14.32
CA ARG A 288 2.72 -6.54 15.68
C ARG A 288 1.52 -7.48 15.71
N GLY A 289 1.53 -8.47 16.60
CA GLY A 289 0.42 -9.41 16.74
C GLY A 289 0.25 -10.43 15.60
N ALA A 290 1.05 -10.42 14.52
CA ALA A 290 0.87 -11.35 13.39
C ALA A 290 0.93 -12.84 13.80
N LYS A 291 1.65 -13.17 14.89
CA LYS A 291 1.72 -14.53 15.44
C LYS A 291 0.38 -15.02 16.01
N LEU A 292 -0.51 -14.11 16.41
CA LEU A 292 -1.83 -14.41 16.96
C LEU A 292 -2.72 -15.12 15.94
N PHE A 293 -2.53 -14.89 14.64
CA PHE A 293 -3.26 -15.60 13.58
C PHE A 293 -2.93 -17.09 13.54
N LYS A 294 -1.67 -17.47 13.80
CA LYS A 294 -1.29 -18.90 13.86
C LYS A 294 -1.98 -19.63 15.00
N LEU A 295 -2.24 -18.95 16.11
CA LEU A 295 -2.95 -19.53 17.26
C LEU A 295 -4.44 -19.75 16.98
N ARG A 296 -4.99 -19.04 15.98
CA ARG A 296 -6.40 -19.13 15.59
C ARG A 296 -6.65 -20.06 14.40
N ALA A 297 -5.60 -20.56 13.75
CA ALA A 297 -5.69 -21.44 12.58
C ALA A 297 -6.18 -22.84 12.98
N ASN A 298 -7.49 -23.00 13.14
CA ASN A 298 -8.16 -24.21 13.63
C ASN A 298 -8.93 -24.97 12.53
N GLY A 299 -9.12 -24.37 11.35
CA GLY A 299 -9.60 -25.04 10.15
C GLY A 299 -8.46 -25.83 9.50
N TYR A 300 -8.79 -26.93 8.81
CA TYR A 300 -7.79 -27.74 8.11
C TYR A 300 -8.26 -28.14 6.71
N ASP A 301 -7.45 -27.83 5.70
CA ASP A 301 -7.61 -28.28 4.33
C ASP A 301 -6.54 -29.31 3.98
N PRO A 302 -6.89 -30.44 3.33
CA PRO A 302 -5.93 -31.50 3.00
C PRO A 302 -4.78 -31.08 2.08
N VAL A 303 -4.92 -29.98 1.33
CA VAL A 303 -3.93 -29.50 0.35
C VAL A 303 -3.18 -28.27 0.88
N ARG A 304 -3.89 -27.33 1.49
CA ARG A 304 -3.37 -26.02 1.94
C ARG A 304 -3.01 -25.98 3.42
N GLY A 305 -3.39 -27.00 4.19
CA GLY A 305 -3.09 -27.11 5.61
C GLY A 305 -4.03 -26.27 6.48
N TYR A 306 -3.52 -25.76 7.60
CA TYR A 306 -4.34 -25.01 8.55
C TYR A 306 -4.75 -23.64 8.00
N TYR A 307 -6.00 -23.25 8.24
CA TYR A 307 -6.55 -21.95 7.87
C TYR A 307 -7.33 -21.33 9.03
N ILE A 308 -7.52 -20.01 8.97
CA ILE A 308 -8.33 -19.22 9.91
C ILE A 308 -9.71 -18.94 9.33
N ASP A 309 -10.69 -18.69 10.19
CA ASP A 309 -11.97 -18.12 9.77
C ASP A 309 -11.82 -16.61 9.53
N ASN A 310 -12.57 -16.02 8.60
CA ASN A 310 -12.43 -14.58 8.32
C ASN A 310 -12.77 -13.71 9.53
N THR A 311 -13.62 -14.18 10.45
CA THR A 311 -13.93 -13.47 11.71
C THR A 311 -12.72 -13.36 12.64
N ASP A 312 -11.70 -14.21 12.48
CA ASP A 312 -10.49 -14.16 13.29
C ASP A 312 -9.64 -12.93 12.99
N ILE A 313 -9.77 -12.33 11.80
CA ILE A 313 -9.11 -11.08 11.42
C ILE A 313 -9.55 -9.95 12.34
N ALA A 314 -10.85 -9.69 12.43
CA ALA A 314 -11.40 -8.65 13.29
C ALA A 314 -11.10 -8.90 14.77
N LYS A 315 -11.21 -10.15 15.24
CA LYS A 315 -10.90 -10.50 16.63
C LYS A 315 -9.45 -10.17 17.02
N VAL A 316 -8.48 -10.44 16.13
CA VAL A 316 -7.07 -10.10 16.38
C VAL A 316 -6.87 -8.59 16.38
N ILE A 317 -7.48 -7.87 15.44
CA ILE A 317 -7.36 -6.41 15.38
C ILE A 317 -7.92 -5.79 16.67
N PHE A 318 -9.09 -6.21 17.14
CA PHE A 318 -9.65 -5.69 18.39
C PHE A 318 -8.82 -6.05 19.62
N GLU A 319 -8.29 -7.28 19.70
CA GLU A 319 -7.36 -7.66 20.78
C GLU A 319 -6.14 -6.73 20.84
N LEU A 320 -5.60 -6.31 19.69
CA LEU A 320 -4.44 -5.42 19.64
C LEU A 320 -4.77 -3.94 19.94
N LEU A 321 -6.02 -3.51 19.73
CA LEU A 321 -6.46 -2.14 20.02
C LEU A 321 -6.85 -1.94 21.49
N GLU A 322 -7.08 -3.02 22.24
CA GLU A 322 -7.40 -3.00 23.67
C GLU A 322 -6.17 -3.06 24.60
N GLU A 323 -4.95 -3.25 24.04
CA GLU A 323 -3.65 -3.31 24.75
C GLU A 323 -3.01 -1.94 24.98
#